data_AF-A0A927WHF8-F1
#
_entry.id   AF-A0A927WHF8-F1
#
_cell.length_a   1.000
_cell.length_b   1.000
_cell.length_c   1.000
_cell.angle_alpha   90.00
_cell.angle_beta   90.00
_cell.angle_gamma   90.00
#
_symmetry.space_group_name_H-M   'P 1'
#
loop_
_entity.id
_entity.type
_entity.pdbx_description
1 polymer ?
#
loop_
_entity_poly.entity_id
_entity_poly.type
_entity_poly.pdbx_seq_one_letter_code
_entity_poly.pdbx_strand_id
1 'polypeptide(L)' 'MNGICTPIKTISVSVSNGSNSTDITFYEGQELTFYTDMKHEDRVVVDNERDISYSLSVMKFYSLFKIVKRGK' A
#
# COMPACT_ATOMS: atom_id res chain seq x y z
N MET A 1 -6.01 -1.11 12.27
CA MET A 1 -6.25 0.20 11.65
C MET A 1 -6.66 -0.03 10.21
N ASN A 2 -7.66 0.69 9.68
CA ASN A 2 -8.02 0.63 8.26
C ASN A 2 -8.47 2.01 7.74
N GLY A 3 -8.61 2.16 6.44
CA GLY A 3 -9.11 3.40 5.84
C GLY A 3 -8.74 3.56 4.37
N ILE A 4 -8.77 4.80 3.91
CA ILE A 4 -8.36 5.23 2.57
C ILE A 4 -7.07 6.03 2.67
N CYS A 5 -6.11 5.71 1.82
CA CYS A 5 -4.87 6.45 1.65
C CYS A 5 -4.63 6.79 0.19
N THR A 6 -3.74 7.75 -0.06
CA THR A 6 -3.28 8.10 -1.40
C THR A 6 -1.75 8.17 -1.40
N PRO A 7 -1.07 7.77 -2.49
CA PRO A 7 0.37 8.00 -2.64
C PRO A 7 0.69 9.49 -2.55
N ILE A 8 1.77 9.84 -1.83
CA ILE A 8 2.28 11.22 -1.72
C ILE A 8 2.89 11.68 -3.06
N LYS A 9 3.44 10.73 -3.82
CA LYS A 9 3.94 10.86 -5.19
C LYS A 9 3.66 9.56 -5.94
N THR A 10 3.85 9.53 -7.25
CA THR A 10 3.84 8.27 -8.00
C THR A 10 4.95 7.35 -7.51
N ILE A 11 4.60 6.11 -7.15
CA ILE A 11 5.51 5.10 -6.61
C ILE A 11 5.44 3.88 -7.51
N SER A 12 6.59 3.37 -7.93
CA SER A 12 6.71 2.06 -8.56
C SER A 12 7.42 1.11 -7.61
N VAL A 13 6.80 -0.05 -7.36
CA VAL A 13 7.32 -1.11 -6.51
C VAL A 13 7.52 -2.33 -7.38
N SER A 14 8.77 -2.79 -7.48
CA SER A 14 9.10 -4.03 -8.16
C SER A 14 8.96 -5.20 -7.18
N VAL A 15 8.09 -6.15 -7.49
CA VAL A 15 7.93 -7.40 -6.74
C VAL A 15 8.53 -8.53 -7.57
N SER A 16 9.59 -9.15 -7.08
CA SER A 16 10.23 -10.28 -7.73
C SER A 16 9.81 -11.59 -7.09
N ASN A 17 9.32 -12.55 -7.88
CA ASN A 17 9.04 -13.92 -7.48
C ASN A 17 9.80 -14.89 -8.40
N GLY A 18 11.00 -15.30 -7.97
CA GLY A 18 11.91 -16.09 -8.79
C GLY A 18 12.42 -15.31 -10.00
N SER A 19 12.22 -15.85 -11.20
CA SER A 19 12.62 -15.21 -12.46
C SER A 19 11.65 -14.13 -12.96
N ASN A 20 10.46 -14.01 -12.36
CA ASN A 20 9.46 -13.02 -12.75
C ASN A 20 9.54 -11.81 -11.83
N SER A 21 9.58 -10.62 -12.43
CA SER A 21 9.39 -9.36 -11.70
C SER A 21 8.15 -8.66 -12.23
N THR A 22 7.32 -8.19 -11.32
CA THR A 22 6.12 -7.41 -11.63
C THR A 22 6.27 -6.05 -10.98
N ASP A 23 6.22 -5.01 -11.80
CA ASP A 23 6.20 -3.64 -11.35
C ASP A 23 4.77 -3.18 -11.07
N ILE A 24 4.52 -2.78 -9.83
CA ILE A 24 3.26 -2.22 -9.39
C ILE A 24 3.45 -0.72 -9.29
N THR A 25 2.67 0.05 -10.04
CA THR A 25 2.71 1.52 -9.96
C THR A 25 1.45 2.05 -9.31
N PHE A 26 1.63 2.85 -8.26
CA PHE A 26 0.59 3.61 -7.58
C PHE A 26 0.75 5.09 -7.94
N TYR A 27 -0.30 5.70 -8.48
CA TYR A 27 -0.24 7.10 -8.96
C TYR A 27 -0.52 8.09 -7.84
N GLU A 28 0.14 9.25 -7.89
CA GLU A 28 -0.15 10.35 -6.96
C GLU A 28 -1.65 10.68 -6.94
N GLY A 29 -2.23 10.76 -5.75
CA GLY A 29 -3.66 11.07 -5.57
C GLY A 29 -4.63 9.90 -5.85
N GLN A 30 -4.14 8.72 -6.27
CA GLN A 30 -4.97 7.52 -6.40
C GLN A 30 -5.47 7.06 -5.04
N GLU A 31 -6.79 6.93 -4.89
CA GLU A 31 -7.39 6.39 -3.67
C GLU A 31 -7.20 4.87 -3.59
N LEU A 32 -6.65 4.42 -2.46
CA LEU A 32 -6.36 3.03 -2.16
C LEU A 32 -6.91 2.72 -0.77
N THR A 33 -7.36 1.48 -0.57
CA THR A 33 -7.70 1.03 0.77
C THR A 33 -6.43 0.59 1.49
N PHE A 34 -6.39 0.77 2.81
CA PHE A 34 -5.34 0.20 3.63
C PHE A 34 -5.89 -0.43 4.88
N TYR A 35 -5.19 -1.43 5.40
CA TYR A 35 -5.50 -2.10 6.65
C TYR A 35 -4.25 -2.67 7.31
N THR A 36 -4.26 -2.79 8.64
CA THR A 36 -3.20 -3.47 9.38
C THR A 36 -3.12 -4.93 8.96
N ASP A 37 -1.91 -5.41 8.70
CA ASP A 37 -1.67 -6.82 8.38
C ASP A 37 -1.94 -7.67 9.63
N MET A 38 -2.93 -8.56 9.58
CA MET A 38 -3.30 -9.40 10.72
C MET A 38 -2.22 -10.43 11.08
N LYS A 39 -1.29 -10.73 10.18
CA LYS A 39 -0.18 -11.67 10.43
C LYS A 39 1.06 -10.96 10.95
N HIS A 40 1.18 -9.65 10.69
CA HIS A 40 2.36 -8.84 11.01
C HIS A 40 1.92 -7.48 11.55
N GLU A 41 1.88 -7.33 12.88
CA GLU A 41 1.38 -6.11 13.52
C GLU A 41 2.20 -4.85 13.19
N ASP A 42 3.45 -5.02 12.73
CA ASP A 42 4.34 -3.94 12.28
C ASP A 42 4.12 -3.52 10.81
N ARG A 43 3.12 -4.11 10.13
CA ARG A 43 2.85 -3.90 8.71
C ARG A 43 1.44 -3.42 8.41
N VAL A 44 1.34 -2.77 7.27
CA VAL A 44 0.10 -2.28 6.66
C VAL A 44 0.04 -2.86 5.25
N VAL A 45 -1.14 -3.33 4.87
CA VAL A 45 -1.47 -3.71 3.51
C VAL A 45 -2.15 -2.53 2.84
N VAL A 46 -1.68 -2.16 1.65
CA VAL A 46 -2.34 -1.22 0.74
C VAL A 46 -2.90 -2.00 -0.43
N ASP A 47 -4.16 -1.77 -0.75
CA ASP A 47 -4.93 -2.57 -1.70
C ASP A 47 -5.70 -1.65 -2.66
N ASN A 48 -5.65 -1.97 -3.96
CA ASN A 48 -6.33 -1.17 -5.01
C ASN A 48 -7.73 -1.70 -5.38
N GLU A 49 -8.28 -2.62 -4.59
CA GLU A 49 -9.56 -3.33 -4.76
C GLU A 49 -9.70 -4.15 -6.05
N ARG A 50 -8.68 -4.17 -6.91
CA ARG A 50 -8.78 -4.73 -8.27
C ARG A 50 -7.90 -5.93 -8.55
N ASP A 51 -6.82 -6.14 -7.80
CA ASP A 51 -6.04 -7.40 -7.80
C ASP A 51 -4.78 -7.34 -6.90
N ILE A 52 -4.28 -6.13 -6.64
CA ILE A 52 -2.94 -5.93 -6.12
C ILE A 52 -2.99 -5.43 -4.68
N SER A 53 -2.45 -6.26 -3.79
CA SER A 53 -2.17 -5.91 -2.41
C SER A 53 -0.65 -5.82 -2.19
N TYR A 54 -0.22 -4.78 -1.49
CA TYR A 54 1.17 -4.55 -1.15
C TYR A 54 1.32 -4.36 0.37
N SER A 55 1.98 -5.33 1.03
CA SER A 55 2.29 -5.28 2.47
C SER A 55 3.65 -4.64 2.69
N LEU A 56 3.70 -3.61 3.53
CA LEU A 56 4.90 -2.86 3.86
C LEU A 56 4.91 -2.46 5.34
N SER A 57 6.08 -2.14 5.88
CA SER A 57 6.18 -1.69 7.28
C SER A 57 5.40 -0.40 7.51
N VAL A 58 4.88 -0.22 8.73
CA VAL A 58 4.16 1.00 9.12
C VAL A 58 4.98 2.27 8.84
N MET A 59 6.29 2.25 9.11
CA MET A 59 7.16 3.40 8.81
C MET A 59 7.22 3.71 7.31
N LYS A 60 7.35 2.66 6.47
CA LYS A 60 7.40 2.85 5.02
C LYS A 60 6.06 3.33 4.48
N PHE A 61 4.96 2.85 5.05
CA PHE A 61 3.61 3.32 4.73
C PHE A 61 3.48 4.83 4.93
N TYR A 62 3.83 5.35 6.11
CA TYR A 62 3.75 6.79 6.38
C TYR A 62 4.73 7.65 5.58
N SER A 63 5.81 7.05 5.07
CA SER A 63 6.76 7.73 4.16
C SER A 63 6.26 7.83 2.72
N LEU A 64 5.32 6.98 2.31
CA LEU A 64 4.90 6.81 0.92
C LEU A 64 3.45 7.25 0.69
N PHE A 65 2.60 7.09 1.69
CA PHE A 65 1.16 7.32 1.59
C PHE A 65 0.71 8.32 2.64
N LYS A 66 -0.29 9.14 2.26
CA LYS A 66 -1.04 9.98 3.19
C LYS A 66 -2.42 9.36 3.43
N ILE A 67 -2.86 9.36 4.68
CA ILE A 67 -4.20 8.90 5.03
C ILE A 67 -5.20 9.99 4.63
N VAL A 68 -6.19 9.64 3.83
CA VAL A 68 -7.30 10.52 3.43
C VAL A 68 -8.49 10.35 4.37
N LYS A 69 -8.81 9.11 4.72
CA LYS A 69 -9.93 8.77 5.60
C LYS A 69 -9.54 7.61 6.49
N ARG A 70 -9.83 7.70 7.79
CA ARG A 70 -9.73 6.54 8.69
C ARG A 70 -11.06 5.79 8.66
N GLY A 71 -11.01 4.47 8.58
CA GLY A 71 -12.19 3.63 8.82
C GLY A 71 -12.64 3.79 10.27
N LYS A 72 -13.95 3.65 10.49
CA LYS A 72 -14.55 3.64 11.82
C LYS A 72 -14.33 2.29 12.48
#